data_AF-A0A2N2IHD3-F1
#
_entry.id   AF-A0A2N2IHD3-F1
#
_cell.length_a   1.000
_cell.length_b   1.000
_cell.length_c   1.000
_cell.angle_alpha   90.00
_cell.angle_beta   90.00
_cell.angle_gamma   90.00
#
_symmetry.space_group_name_H-M   'P 1'
#
loop_
_entity.id
_entity.type
_entity.pdbx_description
1 polymer ?
#
loop_
_entity_poly.entity_id
_entity_poly.type
_entity_poly.pdbx_seq_one_letter_code
_entity_poly.pdbx_strand_id
1 'polypeptide(L)'
;MRSILCFLVISTLTVGGFSACDDGSSKKTNNNNVNNVNNVTCGDGQIEGAEVCDGTALGTATCATQGFDGGELACATDCTAFDTTGCSNNENCGNNTIEDAEVCDGTDLGTATCISQGFEGGTLACAANCGSFDTSS
;
A
#
# COMPACT_ATOMS: atom_id res chain seq x y z
N MET A 1 39.33 -29.65 48.55
CA MET A 1 38.49 -29.57 47.34
C MET A 1 37.86 -28.19 47.32
N ARG A 2 38.13 -27.39 46.27
CA ARG A 2 37.35 -26.26 45.65
C ARG A 2 36.57 -25.33 46.61
N SER A 3 36.59 -24.01 46.52
CA SER A 3 37.14 -23.06 45.55
C SER A 3 37.18 -21.70 46.23
N ILE A 4 38.32 -21.04 46.15
CA ILE A 4 38.46 -19.59 46.18
C ILE A 4 37.70 -19.02 44.96
N LEU A 5 36.84 -18.01 45.16
CA LEU A 5 36.99 -16.67 44.57
C LEU A 5 35.76 -15.81 44.93
N CYS A 6 35.97 -14.97 45.95
CA CYS A 6 35.35 -13.66 46.13
C CYS A 6 35.24 -12.90 44.80
N PHE A 7 34.15 -12.18 44.53
CA PHE A 7 34.19 -10.77 44.07
C PHE A 7 32.76 -10.24 43.85
N LEU A 8 32.43 -9.17 44.58
CA LEU A 8 31.33 -8.25 44.27
C LEU A 8 31.43 -7.78 42.82
N VAL A 9 30.34 -7.82 42.05
CA VAL A 9 30.08 -6.90 40.93
C VAL A 9 28.57 -6.67 40.76
N ILE A 10 28.08 -5.48 41.13
CA ILE A 10 27.69 -4.34 40.27
C ILE A 10 26.23 -4.41 39.79
N SER A 11 25.50 -3.38 40.22
CA SER A 11 24.15 -2.97 39.81
C SER A 11 23.91 -3.13 38.31
N THR A 12 23.04 -4.06 37.91
CA THR A 12 22.58 -4.15 36.52
C THR A 12 21.41 -3.21 36.32
N LEU A 13 21.74 -1.97 35.95
CA LEU A 13 20.82 -1.05 35.29
C LEU A 13 20.25 -1.77 34.06
N THR A 14 18.96 -2.13 34.09
CA THR A 14 18.26 -2.67 32.92
C THR A 14 18.00 -1.52 31.94
N VAL A 15 18.99 -1.16 31.13
CA VAL A 15 18.75 -0.50 29.83
C VAL A 15 18.62 -1.59 28.78
N GLY A 16 17.50 -2.30 28.85
CA GLY A 16 17.12 -3.29 27.85
C GLY A 16 15.97 -2.76 27.00
N GLY A 17 16.28 -2.38 25.76
CA GLY A 17 15.27 -2.19 24.73
C GLY A 17 15.01 -0.75 24.31
N PHE A 18 16.04 0.01 23.95
CA PHE A 18 15.87 0.81 22.73
C PHE A 18 15.76 -0.24 21.63
N SER A 19 14.54 -0.52 21.17
CA SER A 19 14.40 -1.10 19.84
C SER A 19 15.04 -0.06 18.93
N ALA A 20 16.30 -0.29 18.54
CA ALA A 20 16.81 0.35 17.36
C ALA A 20 15.75 0.07 16.29
N CYS A 21 15.15 1.13 15.75
CA CYS A 21 14.77 1.07 14.35
C CYS A 21 16.07 0.70 13.63
N ASP A 22 16.23 -0.60 13.42
CA ASP A 22 17.18 -1.11 12.45
C ASP A 22 16.68 -0.55 11.12
N ASP A 23 17.18 0.64 10.77
CA ASP A 23 17.14 1.15 9.41
C ASP A 23 18.06 0.22 8.63
N GLY A 24 17.52 -0.98 8.36
CA GLY A 24 18.19 -2.12 7.77
C GLY A 24 18.93 -1.63 6.55
N SER A 25 20.21 -1.34 6.76
CA SER A 25 21.13 -0.83 5.77
C SER A 25 21.50 -1.98 4.86
N SER A 26 20.53 -2.38 4.03
CA SER A 26 20.68 -3.41 3.00
C SER A 26 20.68 -2.78 1.61
N LYS A 27 21.55 -1.77 1.41
CA LYS A 27 22.18 -1.53 0.10
C LYS A 27 23.66 -1.19 0.32
N LYS A 28 24.44 -2.17 0.80
CA LYS A 28 25.87 -2.21 0.47
C LYS A 28 26.00 -2.55 -1.02
N THR A 29 25.82 -1.56 -1.89
CA THR A 29 26.48 -1.63 -3.19
C THR A 29 27.97 -1.45 -2.90
N ASN A 30 28.73 -2.54 -3.00
CA ASN A 30 30.18 -2.44 -3.08
C ASN A 30 30.50 -1.69 -4.37
N ASN A 31 30.73 -0.38 -4.28
CA ASN A 31 31.45 0.33 -5.29
C ASN A 31 32.43 1.33 -4.67
N ASN A 32 33.60 0.84 -4.30
CA ASN A 32 34.78 1.70 -4.18
C ASN A 32 35.28 2.13 -5.57
N ASN A 33 34.45 2.88 -6.30
CA ASN A 33 34.82 3.62 -7.50
C ASN A 33 34.07 4.95 -7.47
N VAL A 34 34.81 6.02 -7.22
CA VAL A 34 34.32 7.41 -7.12
C VAL A 34 34.02 7.99 -8.52
N ASN A 35 33.28 7.24 -9.34
CA ASN A 35 32.76 7.69 -10.63
C ASN A 35 31.49 6.90 -11.04
N ASN A 36 30.44 6.95 -10.22
CA ASN A 36 29.09 6.52 -10.63
C ASN A 36 28.12 7.70 -10.54
N VAL A 37 28.16 8.56 -11.56
CA VAL A 37 27.22 9.68 -11.71
C VAL A 37 25.97 9.15 -12.41
N ASN A 38 25.07 8.50 -11.66
CA ASN A 38 23.66 8.13 -12.00
C ASN A 38 23.26 6.70 -11.60
N ASN A 39 23.37 6.35 -10.31
CA ASN A 39 22.72 5.13 -9.81
C ASN A 39 21.19 5.31 -9.74
N VAL A 40 20.53 5.53 -10.89
CA VAL A 40 19.06 5.56 -11.05
C VAL A 40 18.54 4.24 -10.50
N THR A 41 17.87 4.28 -9.35
CA THR A 41 17.49 3.10 -8.59
C THR A 41 16.05 3.18 -8.12
N CYS A 42 15.18 2.47 -8.84
CA CYS A 42 13.82 2.23 -8.38
C CYS A 42 13.76 1.76 -6.91
N GLY A 43 12.89 2.42 -6.15
CA GLY A 43 12.70 2.25 -4.72
C GLY A 43 13.64 3.09 -3.87
N ASP A 44 14.21 4.18 -4.38
CA ASP A 44 14.97 5.16 -3.57
C ASP A 44 14.17 6.44 -3.24
N GLY A 45 12.94 6.52 -3.72
CA GLY A 45 11.98 7.59 -3.43
C GLY A 45 12.23 8.88 -4.21
N GLN A 46 13.05 8.85 -5.26
CA GLN A 46 13.21 9.95 -6.20
C GLN A 46 12.90 9.48 -7.62
N ILE A 47 12.38 10.37 -8.46
CA ILE A 47 12.10 10.05 -9.87
C ILE A 47 13.30 10.51 -10.71
N GLU A 48 14.09 9.57 -11.23
CA GLU A 48 15.28 9.88 -12.02
C GLU A 48 15.39 9.10 -13.33
N GLY A 49 16.15 9.66 -14.27
CA GLY A 49 16.46 8.99 -15.53
C GLY A 49 15.22 8.68 -16.36
N ALA A 50 14.83 7.40 -16.39
CA ALA A 50 13.70 6.89 -17.17
C ALA A 50 12.53 6.42 -16.29
N GLU A 51 12.60 6.65 -14.98
CA GLU A 51 11.51 6.32 -14.05
C GLU A 51 10.31 7.21 -14.30
N VAL A 52 9.12 6.60 -14.24
CA VAL A 52 7.84 7.31 -14.33
C VAL A 52 7.41 7.78 -12.93
N CYS A 53 7.78 7.01 -11.90
CA CYS A 53 7.52 7.23 -10.49
C CYS A 53 8.53 6.42 -9.66
N ASP A 54 8.63 6.67 -8.35
CA ASP A 54 9.40 5.84 -7.42
C ASP A 54 8.73 5.78 -6.05
N GLY A 55 8.18 4.62 -5.68
CA GLY A 55 7.47 4.44 -4.42
C GLY A 55 6.28 5.40 -4.30
N THR A 56 6.36 6.34 -3.36
CA THR A 56 5.34 7.41 -3.19
C THR A 56 5.63 8.66 -4.01
N ALA A 57 6.79 8.74 -4.66
CA ALA A 57 7.12 9.82 -5.58
C ALA A 57 6.40 9.59 -6.91
N LEU A 58 5.18 10.11 -7.02
CA LEU A 58 4.34 10.01 -8.23
C LEU A 58 4.44 11.24 -9.15
N GLY A 59 5.25 12.23 -8.76
CA GLY A 59 5.35 13.51 -9.46
C GLY A 59 4.04 14.28 -9.37
N THR A 60 3.46 14.63 -10.53
CA THR A 60 2.13 15.27 -10.61
C THR A 60 1.02 14.28 -10.94
N ALA A 61 1.32 12.98 -11.01
CA ALA A 61 0.33 11.99 -11.38
C ALA A 61 -0.60 11.67 -10.21
N THR A 62 -1.87 11.59 -10.54
CA THR A 62 -2.97 11.13 -9.68
C THR A 62 -3.85 10.17 -10.49
N CYS A 63 -4.74 9.42 -9.83
CA CYS A 63 -5.74 8.61 -10.53
C CYS A 63 -6.54 9.43 -11.57
N ALA A 64 -6.88 10.69 -11.22
CA ALA A 64 -7.50 11.63 -12.16
C ALA A 64 -6.68 11.87 -13.43
N THR A 65 -5.36 12.06 -13.31
CA THR A 65 -4.49 12.22 -14.49
C THR A 65 -4.34 10.95 -15.32
N GLN A 66 -4.61 9.78 -14.74
CA GLN A 66 -4.61 8.48 -15.43
C GLN A 66 -5.98 8.15 -16.05
N GLY A 67 -6.96 9.04 -15.95
CA GLY A 67 -8.29 8.89 -16.55
C GLY A 67 -9.33 8.20 -15.67
N PHE A 68 -9.06 8.08 -14.37
CA PHE A 68 -10.02 7.61 -13.37
C PHE A 68 -10.68 8.83 -12.70
N ASP A 69 -11.74 8.62 -11.94
CA ASP A 69 -12.35 9.72 -11.20
C ASP A 69 -11.59 9.98 -9.90
N GLY A 70 -11.03 8.93 -9.27
CA GLY A 70 -10.48 8.98 -7.92
C GLY A 70 -9.61 7.83 -7.48
N GLY A 71 -9.30 7.81 -6.18
CA GLY A 71 -8.60 6.71 -5.50
C GLY A 71 -7.10 6.92 -5.24
N GLU A 72 -6.41 5.83 -4.91
CA GLU A 72 -4.99 5.82 -4.57
C GLU A 72 -4.15 5.31 -5.75
N LEU A 73 -3.36 6.22 -6.34
CA LEU A 73 -2.41 5.86 -7.39
C LEU A 73 -1.13 5.33 -6.75
N ALA A 74 -0.63 4.19 -7.23
CA ALA A 74 0.64 3.64 -6.77
C ALA A 74 1.67 3.64 -7.91
N CYS A 75 2.94 3.48 -7.53
CA CYS A 75 4.01 3.24 -8.48
C CYS A 75 4.23 1.73 -8.67
N ALA A 76 4.39 1.27 -9.91
CA ALA A 76 4.75 -0.11 -10.15
C ALA A 76 6.12 -0.44 -9.51
N THR A 77 6.32 -1.69 -9.10
CA THR A 77 7.56 -2.12 -8.42
C THR A 77 8.83 -1.99 -9.27
N ASP A 78 8.68 -1.80 -10.57
CA ASP A 78 9.78 -1.58 -11.51
C ASP A 78 9.95 -0.10 -11.92
N CYS A 79 9.13 0.81 -11.36
CA CYS A 79 9.16 2.25 -11.63
C CYS A 79 8.92 2.66 -13.09
N THR A 80 8.48 1.72 -13.95
CA THR A 80 8.27 1.98 -15.38
C THR A 80 6.85 2.41 -15.72
N ALA A 81 5.92 2.26 -14.78
CA ALA A 81 4.51 2.57 -14.96
C ALA A 81 3.84 2.93 -13.63
N PHE A 82 2.66 3.54 -13.73
CA PHE A 82 1.76 3.67 -12.59
C PHE A 82 0.91 2.42 -12.42
N ASP A 83 0.69 2.03 -11.16
CA ASP A 83 -0.28 1.01 -10.78
C ASP A 83 -1.60 1.71 -10.44
N THR A 84 -2.61 1.50 -11.30
CA THR A 84 -3.94 2.09 -11.19
C THR A 84 -4.94 1.14 -10.53
N THR A 85 -4.50 0.03 -9.93
CA THR A 85 -5.40 -0.93 -9.27
C THR A 85 -6.12 -0.34 -8.07
N GLY A 86 -5.54 0.68 -7.41
CA GLY A 86 -6.17 1.47 -6.35
C GLY A 86 -7.00 2.66 -6.85
N CYS A 87 -7.06 2.89 -8.16
CA CYS A 87 -7.87 3.95 -8.76
C CYS A 87 -9.32 3.49 -8.99
N SER A 88 -10.27 4.39 -8.77
CA SER A 88 -11.70 4.16 -8.96
C SER A 88 -12.28 5.09 -10.02
N ASN A 89 -13.25 4.60 -10.79
CA ASN A 89 -14.09 5.43 -11.67
C ASN A 89 -15.29 6.01 -10.90
N ASN A 90 -15.14 6.18 -9.59
CA ASN A 90 -16.12 6.79 -8.71
C ASN A 90 -15.41 7.10 -7.38
N GLU A 91 -15.12 8.38 -7.13
CA GLU A 91 -14.45 8.86 -5.90
C GLU A 91 -15.24 8.51 -4.62
N ASN A 92 -16.56 8.38 -4.74
CA ASN A 92 -17.44 8.14 -3.60
C ASN A 92 -17.50 6.66 -3.20
N CYS A 93 -17.10 5.77 -4.11
CA CYS A 93 -17.23 4.33 -3.92
C CYS A 93 -16.32 3.80 -2.81
N GLY A 94 -16.93 3.05 -1.88
CA GLY A 94 -16.26 2.43 -0.73
C GLY A 94 -16.48 3.18 0.58
N ASN A 95 -17.38 4.16 0.61
CA ASN A 95 -17.71 4.94 1.80
C ASN A 95 -18.95 4.41 2.57
N ASN A 96 -19.49 3.26 2.14
CA ASN A 96 -20.70 2.61 2.67
C ASN A 96 -21.97 3.46 2.60
N THR A 97 -22.05 4.42 1.67
CA THR A 97 -23.23 5.25 1.43
C THR A 97 -23.47 5.33 -0.07
N ILE A 98 -24.65 4.93 -0.55
CA ILE A 98 -24.97 5.08 -1.96
C ILE A 98 -25.13 6.57 -2.33
N GLU A 99 -24.24 7.08 -3.16
CA GLU A 99 -24.20 8.45 -3.64
C GLU A 99 -24.11 8.54 -5.17
N ASP A 100 -24.59 9.66 -5.74
CA ASP A 100 -24.51 9.97 -7.17
C ASP A 100 -24.91 8.82 -8.12
N ALA A 101 -23.94 8.19 -8.79
CA ALA A 101 -24.15 7.17 -9.82
C ALA A 101 -23.99 5.72 -9.30
N GLU A 102 -23.93 5.54 -7.98
CA GLU A 102 -23.74 4.24 -7.36
C GLU A 102 -24.99 3.36 -7.43
N VAL A 103 -24.77 2.09 -7.74
CA VAL A 103 -25.79 1.05 -7.62
C VAL A 103 -25.82 0.50 -6.18
N CYS A 104 -24.65 0.47 -5.55
CA CYS A 104 -24.40 0.03 -4.18
C CYS A 104 -23.06 0.63 -3.72
N ASP A 105 -22.79 0.64 -2.41
CA ASP A 105 -21.47 0.95 -1.86
C ASP A 105 -21.20 0.06 -0.64
N GLY A 106 -20.16 -0.78 -0.75
CA GLY A 106 -19.70 -1.61 0.37
C GLY A 106 -20.83 -2.50 0.90
N THR A 107 -21.30 -2.21 2.12
CA THR A 107 -22.46 -2.91 2.73
C THR A 107 -23.82 -2.24 2.46
N ASP A 108 -23.83 -1.02 1.95
CA ASP A 108 -25.05 -0.35 1.52
C ASP A 108 -25.45 -0.88 0.14
N LEU A 109 -26.39 -1.82 0.14
CA LEU A 109 -26.96 -2.41 -1.06
C LEU A 109 -28.31 -1.76 -1.42
N GLY A 110 -28.68 -0.67 -0.72
CA GLY A 110 -29.99 -0.06 -0.80
C GLY A 110 -31.11 -1.04 -0.45
N THR A 111 -31.98 -1.33 -1.42
CA THR A 111 -33.06 -2.32 -1.27
C THR A 111 -32.78 -3.64 -1.98
N ALA A 112 -31.60 -3.80 -2.56
CA ALA A 112 -31.26 -4.97 -3.35
C ALA A 112 -30.96 -6.19 -2.47
N THR A 113 -31.35 -7.35 -2.98
CA THR A 113 -31.11 -8.67 -2.39
C THR A 113 -30.79 -9.66 -3.50
N CYS A 114 -30.23 -10.83 -3.20
CA CYS A 114 -30.07 -11.88 -4.21
C CYS A 114 -31.41 -12.21 -4.89
N ILE A 115 -32.52 -12.15 -4.14
CA ILE A 115 -33.86 -12.36 -4.68
C ILE A 115 -34.26 -11.27 -5.67
N SER A 116 -33.97 -9.99 -5.38
CA SER A 116 -34.27 -8.90 -6.33
C SER A 116 -33.39 -8.93 -7.58
N GLN A 117 -32.21 -9.57 -7.49
CA GLN A 117 -31.34 -9.86 -8.65
C GLN A 117 -31.74 -11.14 -9.42
N GLY A 118 -32.79 -11.85 -8.99
CA GLY A 118 -33.34 -13.02 -9.69
C GLY A 118 -32.81 -14.38 -9.21
N PHE A 119 -32.09 -14.42 -8.08
CA PHE A 119 -31.60 -15.65 -7.47
C PHE A 119 -32.55 -16.15 -6.36
N GLU A 120 -32.43 -17.42 -5.97
CA GLU A 120 -33.30 -18.02 -4.94
C GLU A 120 -32.97 -17.53 -3.51
N GLY A 121 -31.74 -17.05 -3.28
CA GLY A 121 -31.23 -16.57 -2.00
C GLY A 121 -29.72 -16.40 -2.03
N GLY A 122 -29.11 -16.02 -0.90
CA GLY A 122 -27.66 -15.83 -0.76
C GLY A 122 -27.28 -14.51 -0.10
N THR A 123 -25.99 -14.21 -0.09
CA THR A 123 -25.44 -12.92 0.34
C THR A 123 -25.08 -12.11 -0.89
N LEU A 124 -25.74 -10.97 -1.07
CA LEU A 124 -25.42 -10.03 -2.14
C LEU A 124 -24.25 -9.16 -1.67
N ALA A 125 -23.28 -8.90 -2.54
CA ALA A 125 -22.19 -7.98 -2.28
C ALA A 125 -22.19 -6.85 -3.32
N CYS A 126 -21.59 -5.72 -2.96
CA CYS A 126 -21.33 -4.67 -3.93
C CYS A 126 -20.02 -4.95 -4.68
N ALA A 127 -20.01 -4.74 -6.00
CA ALA A 127 -18.77 -4.84 -6.75
C ALA A 127 -17.81 -3.69 -6.36
N ALA A 128 -16.50 -3.91 -6.49
CA ALA A 128 -15.48 -2.94 -6.08
C ALA A 128 -15.55 -1.58 -6.81
N ASN A 129 -16.27 -1.51 -7.94
CA ASN A 129 -16.48 -0.27 -8.69
C ASN A 129 -17.83 0.41 -8.37
N CYS A 130 -18.63 -0.11 -7.44
CA CYS A 130 -19.96 0.40 -7.04
C CYS A 130 -21.02 0.54 -8.16
N GLY A 131 -20.66 0.25 -9.41
CA GLY A 131 -21.55 0.31 -10.57
C GLY A 131 -22.34 -0.97 -10.83
N SER A 132 -22.17 -2.00 -10.01
CA SER A 132 -22.88 -3.27 -10.14
C SER A 132 -22.88 -4.07 -8.85
N PHE A 133 -23.83 -5.00 -8.73
CA PHE A 133 -23.82 -5.99 -7.67
C PHE A 133 -22.93 -7.17 -8.04
N ASP A 134 -22.12 -7.62 -7.08
CA ASP A 134 -21.43 -8.91 -7.15
C ASP A 134 -22.40 -10.02 -6.74
N THR A 135 -22.69 -10.89 -7.72
CA THR A 135 -23.63 -12.02 -7.61
C THR A 135 -22.92 -13.37 -7.66
N SER A 136 -21.60 -13.39 -7.47
CA SER A 136 -20.78 -14.60 -7.54
C SER A 136 -20.85 -15.50 -6.28
N SER A 137 -21.59 -15.08 -5.24
CA SER A 137 -21.64 -15.69 -3.89
C SER A 137 -22.94 -16.42 -3.57
#